data_AF-A0A137P6C9-F1
#
_entry.id   AF-A0A137P6C9-F1
#
_cell.length_a   1.000
_cell.length_b   1.000
_cell.length_c   1.000
_cell.angle_alpha   90.00
_cell.angle_beta   90.00
_cell.angle_gamma   90.00
#
_symmetry.space_group_name_H-M   'P 1'
#
loop_
_entity.id
_entity.type
_entity.pdbx_description
1 polymer ?
#
loop_
_entity_poly.entity_id
_entity_poly.type
_entity_poly.pdbx_seq_one_letter_code
_entity_poly.pdbx_strand_id
1 'polypeptide(L)'
;MDNLKINWLNIIFNAEFLSLIDFKSLKEISMVSKLARKKLKPLLFKNIEFSQNQFNWSANNIIIEYYKHGYGSKLGFMSKEASNESVNDFLDDTALALDNIKNYCQSFDFYNLHRPAVYLFSIANIFGNLTALWCSNCIVPFTGFAKLGESLPNLTSIKLYSVSLLKLHTQSISSDQYIIPKNLSKLYICNCDIVNTDLISDPYEYLFNADRSQLITINFTLPKVSIPALKKLVFYTYFDEESGLEEFLELNPYLETLYIEFENIELFKKLKFLKSLIIENVIGSTSTDQTTTLGSIINLKINRVGERDFKFVKNLCLALPNLRYLSFDLEDIFNFQHSIDKFISPILSNLPQLKNLKLNIGNNEDESLDISKFSKIESLDLRTCSTKILNINFENLINLKKFKFIYNTTNSINQETKNKLIEYSNWKFKFSYRTILGYKILN
;
A
#
# COMPACT_ATOMS: atom_id res chain seq x y z
N MET A 1 39.44 2.69 -42.03
CA MET A 1 38.52 2.35 -40.94
C MET A 1 37.59 3.53 -40.78
N ASP A 2 36.36 3.40 -41.27
CA ASP A 2 35.36 4.46 -41.14
C ASP A 2 34.99 4.60 -39.67
N ASN A 3 35.25 5.78 -39.11
CA ASN A 3 34.79 6.15 -37.78
C ASN A 3 33.26 6.17 -37.80
N LEU A 4 32.63 5.06 -37.38
CA LEU A 4 31.21 5.01 -37.09
C LEU A 4 30.92 6.06 -36.01
N LYS A 5 30.38 7.21 -36.42
CA LYS A 5 29.97 8.27 -35.50
C LYS A 5 28.74 7.78 -34.73
N ILE A 6 28.97 7.23 -33.55
CA ILE A 6 27.89 6.86 -32.63
C ILE A 6 27.15 8.13 -32.19
N ASN A 7 25.85 8.19 -32.50
CA ASN A 7 25.00 9.26 -31.99
C ASN A 7 24.55 8.95 -30.57
N TRP A 8 25.38 9.33 -29.60
CA TRP A 8 25.12 9.13 -28.18
C TRP A 8 23.81 9.74 -27.70
N LEU A 9 23.33 10.82 -28.32
CA LEU A 9 22.03 11.39 -27.97
C LEU A 9 20.87 10.45 -28.32
N ASN A 10 20.98 9.73 -29.44
CA ASN A 10 19.97 8.73 -29.81
C ASN A 10 19.94 7.56 -28.82
N ILE A 11 21.11 7.16 -28.31
CA ILE A 11 21.22 6.09 -27.29
C ILE A 11 20.64 6.58 -25.96
N ILE A 12 21.06 7.76 -25.48
CA ILE A 12 20.65 8.30 -24.19
C ILE A 12 19.14 8.57 -24.12
N PHE A 13 18.53 8.99 -25.22
CA PHE A 13 17.08 9.25 -25.27
C PHE A 13 16.25 8.07 -25.76
N ASN A 14 16.86 6.90 -25.93
CA ASN A 14 16.13 5.68 -26.22
C ASN A 14 15.27 5.29 -24.99
N ALA A 15 13.99 4.96 -25.21
CA ALA A 15 13.06 4.64 -24.14
C ALA A 15 13.46 3.38 -23.34
N GLU A 16 14.01 2.37 -24.03
CA GLU A 16 14.52 1.14 -23.40
C GLU A 16 15.71 1.47 -22.50
N PHE A 17 16.67 2.26 -22.99
CA PHE A 17 17.80 2.72 -22.17
C PHE A 17 17.32 3.51 -20.95
N LEU A 18 16.44 4.50 -21.13
CA LEU A 18 15.89 5.30 -20.03
C LEU A 18 15.11 4.48 -19.00
N SER A 19 14.49 3.36 -19.41
CA SER A 19 13.79 2.45 -18.49
C SER A 19 14.73 1.67 -17.55
N LEU A 20 16.02 1.60 -17.89
CA LEU A 20 17.05 0.91 -17.12
C LEU A 20 17.87 1.86 -16.23
N ILE A 21 17.72 3.17 -16.41
CA ILE A 21 18.47 4.17 -15.64
C ILE A 21 17.73 4.49 -14.35
N ASP A 22 18.45 4.51 -13.23
CA ASP A 22 17.88 4.93 -11.95
C ASP A 22 17.63 6.46 -11.92
N PHE A 23 16.75 6.89 -11.02
CA PHE A 23 16.34 8.30 -10.96
C PHE A 23 17.49 9.28 -10.66
N LYS A 24 18.53 8.86 -9.91
CA LYS A 24 19.68 9.71 -9.60
C LYS A 24 20.52 9.92 -10.86
N SER A 25 20.83 8.85 -11.59
CA SER A 25 21.51 8.91 -12.88
C SER A 25 20.73 9.74 -13.90
N LEU A 26 19.39 9.62 -13.92
CA LEU A 26 18.53 10.44 -14.79
C LEU A 26 18.67 11.95 -14.50
N LYS A 27 18.73 12.33 -13.21
CA LYS A 27 18.97 13.71 -12.78
C LYS A 27 20.33 14.20 -13.27
N GLU A 28 21.38 13.41 -13.09
CA GLU A 28 22.74 13.76 -13.54
C GLU A 28 22.79 14.01 -15.04
N ILE A 29 22.23 13.10 -15.85
CA ILE A 29 22.13 13.25 -17.32
C ILE A 29 21.38 14.55 -17.68
N SER A 30 20.30 14.87 -16.97
CA SER A 30 19.52 16.08 -17.23
C SER A 30 20.30 17.38 -16.99
N MET A 31 21.35 17.34 -16.16
CA MET A 31 22.20 18.48 -15.86
C MET A 31 23.29 18.71 -16.92
N VAL A 32 23.62 17.70 -17.73
CA VAL A 32 24.68 17.76 -18.75
C VAL A 32 24.39 18.81 -19.84
N SER A 33 23.12 19.01 -20.21
CA SER A 33 22.76 20.04 -21.19
C SER A 33 21.30 20.51 -21.08
N LYS A 34 21.02 21.71 -21.59
CA LYS A 34 19.63 22.23 -21.73
C LYS A 34 18.74 21.29 -22.54
N LEU A 35 19.30 20.66 -23.58
CA LEU A 35 18.57 19.71 -24.43
C LEU A 35 18.18 18.45 -23.64
N ALA A 36 19.14 17.88 -22.90
CA ALA A 36 18.88 16.72 -22.04
C ALA A 36 17.81 17.06 -20.99
N ARG A 37 17.95 18.20 -20.31
CA ARG A 37 16.94 18.68 -19.37
C ARG A 37 15.55 18.75 -20.00
N LYS A 38 15.41 19.39 -21.17
CA LYS A 38 14.13 19.55 -21.86
C LYS A 38 13.51 18.20 -22.23
N LYS A 39 14.31 17.27 -22.76
CA LYS A 39 13.85 15.93 -23.17
C LYS A 39 13.51 15.03 -21.99
N LEU A 40 14.17 15.20 -20.85
CA LEU A 40 13.96 14.36 -19.67
C LEU A 40 12.92 14.92 -18.70
N LYS A 41 12.44 16.17 -18.87
CA LYS A 41 11.37 16.75 -18.04
C LYS A 41 10.18 15.80 -17.81
N PRO A 42 9.60 15.14 -18.85
CA PRO A 42 8.45 14.27 -18.66
C PRO A 42 8.73 13.10 -17.72
N LEU A 43 9.96 12.60 -17.68
CA LEU A 43 10.35 11.50 -16.82
C LEU A 43 10.73 11.98 -15.41
N LEU A 44 11.45 13.11 -15.32
CA LEU A 44 11.92 13.67 -14.05
C LEU A 44 10.77 14.19 -13.18
N PHE A 45 9.76 14.79 -13.80
CA PHE A 45 8.63 15.42 -13.12
C PHE A 45 7.34 14.60 -13.25
N LYS A 46 7.45 13.33 -13.66
CA LYS A 46 6.29 12.42 -13.74
C LYS A 46 5.63 12.22 -12.38
N ASN A 47 6.45 12.09 -11.35
CA ASN A 47 6.02 11.90 -9.96
C ASN A 47 6.64 13.02 -9.13
N ILE A 48 5.80 13.79 -8.46
CA ILE A 48 6.25 14.87 -7.56
C ILE A 48 5.78 14.51 -6.15
N GLU A 49 6.68 14.61 -5.19
CA GLU A 49 6.38 14.45 -3.77
C GLU A 49 6.58 15.80 -3.10
N PHE A 50 5.62 16.19 -2.27
CA PHE A 50 5.72 17.32 -1.38
C PHE A 50 5.83 16.81 0.05
N SER A 51 7.00 16.97 0.65
CA SER A 51 7.28 16.47 2.00
C SER A 51 7.98 17.51 2.86
N GLN A 52 7.70 17.47 4.16
CA GLN A 52 8.37 18.32 5.15
C GLN A 52 9.91 18.22 5.07
N ASN A 53 10.44 17.06 4.70
CA ASN A 53 11.89 16.82 4.63
C ASN A 53 12.57 17.55 3.45
N GLN A 54 11.78 18.09 2.52
CA GLN A 54 12.27 18.73 1.30
C GLN A 54 12.21 20.26 1.36
N PHE A 55 11.64 20.83 2.43
CA PHE A 55 11.53 22.28 2.53
C PHE A 55 12.86 22.96 2.82
N ASN A 56 13.05 24.13 2.22
CA ASN A 56 14.16 25.01 2.54
C ASN A 56 13.83 25.80 3.81
N TRP A 57 14.41 25.37 4.93
CA TRP A 57 14.26 25.97 6.26
C TRP A 57 14.73 27.43 6.36
N SER A 58 15.44 27.97 5.36
CA SER A 58 15.85 29.38 5.34
C SER A 58 14.75 30.33 4.85
N ALA A 59 13.66 29.81 4.28
CA ALA A 59 12.53 30.66 3.90
C ALA A 59 11.80 31.19 5.15
N ASN A 60 11.34 32.43 5.06
CA ASN A 60 10.42 33.03 6.00
C ASN A 60 9.02 32.86 5.41
N ASN A 61 8.23 31.96 6.00
CA ASN A 61 6.77 31.89 5.80
C ASN A 61 6.16 31.04 6.90
N ILE A 62 4.87 31.27 7.16
CA ILE A 62 4.13 30.62 8.24
C ILE A 62 4.16 29.08 8.21
N ILE A 63 4.25 28.46 7.02
CA ILE A 63 4.35 27.01 6.87
C ILE A 63 5.73 26.51 7.30
N ILE A 64 6.79 27.21 6.92
CA ILE A 64 8.16 26.87 7.33
C ILE A 64 8.35 27.09 8.82
N GLU A 65 7.81 28.18 9.36
CA GLU A 65 7.80 28.45 10.81
C GLU A 65 7.04 27.36 11.59
N TYR A 66 5.93 26.85 11.05
CA TYR A 66 5.22 25.70 11.61
C TYR A 66 6.14 24.50 11.78
N TYR A 67 6.93 24.15 10.76
CA TYR A 67 7.80 23.00 10.88
C TYR A 67 9.04 23.26 11.75
N LYS A 68 9.56 24.50 11.80
CA LYS A 68 10.66 24.87 12.70
C LYS A 68 10.28 24.77 14.18
N HIS A 69 9.06 25.19 14.53
CA HIS A 69 8.65 25.38 15.92
C HIS A 69 7.54 24.46 16.39
N GLY A 70 6.58 24.11 15.52
CA GLY A 70 5.38 23.35 15.85
C GLY A 70 5.58 21.85 16.02
N TYR A 71 6.67 21.27 15.49
CA TYR A 71 6.98 19.85 15.65
C TYR A 71 7.84 19.55 16.90
N GLY A 72 8.16 20.56 17.71
CA GLY A 72 8.91 20.44 18.96
C GLY A 72 8.12 20.97 20.17
N SER A 73 8.42 20.48 21.37
CA SER A 73 7.71 20.72 22.64
C SER A 73 7.71 22.19 23.16
N LYS A 74 8.02 23.17 22.31
CA LYS A 74 8.12 24.60 22.69
C LYS A 74 7.21 25.49 21.83
N LEU A 75 5.94 25.14 21.71
CA LEU A 75 4.89 25.96 21.10
C LEU A 75 4.64 27.32 21.81
N GLY A 76 5.29 27.58 22.95
CA GLY A 76 4.98 28.73 23.82
C GLY A 76 5.65 30.07 23.49
N PHE A 77 6.56 30.17 22.51
CA PHE A 77 7.34 31.41 22.29
C PHE A 77 7.66 31.67 20.82
N MET A 78 6.66 31.89 19.98
CA MET A 78 6.91 32.49 18.66
C MET A 78 6.58 33.97 18.66
N SER A 79 7.40 34.75 17.94
CA SER A 79 7.12 36.17 17.70
C SER A 79 5.92 36.28 16.76
N LYS A 80 5.00 37.19 17.06
CA LYS A 80 3.89 37.56 16.16
C LYS A 80 4.37 38.06 14.79
N GLU A 81 5.67 38.29 14.59
CA GLU A 81 6.20 38.75 13.31
C GLU A 81 6.01 37.72 12.18
N ALA A 82 6.00 36.43 12.50
CA ALA A 82 5.67 35.36 11.55
C ALA A 82 4.18 35.35 11.12
N SER A 83 3.28 36.06 11.81
CA SER A 83 1.86 36.12 11.44
C SER A 83 1.57 37.04 10.26
N ASN A 84 2.55 37.86 9.82
CA ASN A 84 2.35 38.83 8.75
C ASN A 84 2.54 38.25 7.34
N GLU A 85 3.09 37.04 7.21
CA GLU A 85 3.29 36.38 5.91
C GLU A 85 2.09 35.49 5.59
N SER A 86 1.45 35.79 4.46
CA SER A 86 0.23 35.11 4.03
C SER A 86 0.54 33.69 3.54
N VAL A 87 -0.27 32.72 3.95
CA VAL A 87 -0.27 31.37 3.35
C VAL A 87 -0.43 31.46 1.82
N ASN A 88 -1.19 32.43 1.33
CA ASN A 88 -1.45 32.56 -0.11
C ASN A 88 -0.19 32.93 -0.89
N ASP A 89 0.69 33.78 -0.35
CA ASP A 89 1.93 34.17 -1.04
C ASP A 89 2.80 32.93 -1.27
N PHE A 90 2.89 32.05 -0.27
CA PHE A 90 3.59 30.76 -0.41
C PHE A 90 2.94 29.84 -1.46
N LEU A 91 1.61 29.77 -1.50
CA LEU A 91 0.88 28.96 -2.48
C LEU A 91 1.11 29.48 -3.91
N ASP A 92 1.07 30.79 -4.09
CA ASP A 92 1.28 31.46 -5.38
C ASP A 92 2.72 31.27 -5.88
N ASP A 93 3.71 31.48 -5.01
CA ASP A 93 5.12 31.23 -5.32
C ASP A 93 5.36 29.76 -5.71
N THR A 94 4.73 28.84 -4.97
CA THR A 94 4.82 27.41 -5.27
C THR A 94 4.16 27.07 -6.60
N ALA A 95 2.98 27.61 -6.88
CA ALA A 95 2.29 27.40 -8.14
C ALA A 95 3.11 27.94 -9.33
N LEU A 96 3.70 29.14 -9.19
CA LEU A 96 4.61 29.73 -10.18
C LEU A 96 5.85 28.87 -10.41
N ALA A 97 6.46 28.35 -9.35
CA ALA A 97 7.62 27.46 -9.46
C ALA A 97 7.30 26.15 -10.20
N LEU A 98 6.08 25.65 -10.05
CA LEU A 98 5.61 24.40 -10.66
C LEU A 98 5.05 24.58 -12.08
N ASP A 99 4.81 25.81 -12.53
CA ASP A 99 4.11 26.11 -13.79
C ASP A 99 4.77 25.43 -15.02
N ASN A 100 6.10 25.47 -15.07
CA ASN A 100 6.89 24.91 -16.17
C ASN A 100 6.99 23.38 -16.19
N ILE A 101 6.43 22.70 -15.18
CA ILE A 101 6.47 21.25 -15.04
C ILE A 101 5.09 20.60 -14.82
N LYS A 102 4.05 21.38 -14.51
CA LYS A 102 2.73 20.86 -14.14
C LYS A 102 2.11 19.89 -15.15
N ASN A 103 2.35 20.12 -16.44
CA ASN A 103 1.83 19.26 -17.52
C ASN A 103 2.49 17.88 -17.60
N TYR A 104 3.62 17.67 -16.93
CA TYR A 104 4.32 16.39 -16.90
C TYR A 104 3.94 15.52 -15.69
N CYS A 105 3.36 16.13 -14.65
CA CYS A 105 3.00 15.44 -13.42
C CYS A 105 1.82 14.51 -13.64
N GLN A 106 2.02 13.22 -13.35
CA GLN A 106 1.00 12.17 -13.42
C GLN A 106 0.67 11.61 -12.04
N SER A 107 1.59 11.75 -11.07
CA SER A 107 1.43 11.33 -9.68
C SER A 107 1.91 12.43 -8.74
N PHE A 108 1.11 12.75 -7.73
CA PHE A 108 1.43 13.75 -6.73
C PHE A 108 1.24 13.17 -5.32
N ASP A 109 2.24 13.31 -4.47
CA ASP A 109 2.26 12.73 -3.12
C ASP A 109 2.44 13.84 -2.08
N PHE A 110 1.57 13.90 -1.08
CA PHE A 110 1.70 14.72 0.11
C PHE A 110 2.18 13.82 1.26
N TYR A 111 3.39 14.04 1.78
CA TYR A 111 4.02 13.13 2.74
C TYR A 111 4.51 13.85 4.00
N ASN A 112 3.96 13.48 5.16
CA ASN A 112 4.30 14.04 6.47
C ASN A 112 4.15 15.57 6.52
N LEU A 113 3.07 16.11 5.95
CA LEU A 113 2.85 17.56 5.96
C LEU A 113 1.98 18.03 7.12
N HIS A 114 1.33 17.13 7.88
CA HIS A 114 0.53 17.47 9.07
C HIS A 114 -0.49 18.60 8.80
N ARG A 115 -0.57 19.63 9.67
CA ARG A 115 -1.55 20.73 9.57
C ARG A 115 -1.39 21.58 8.29
N PRO A 116 -0.18 22.02 7.87
CA PRO A 116 -0.02 22.78 6.63
C PRO A 116 -0.61 22.15 5.37
N ALA A 117 -0.74 20.81 5.32
CA ALA A 117 -1.37 20.15 4.18
C ALA A 117 -2.79 20.65 3.91
N VAL A 118 -3.51 21.20 4.89
CA VAL A 118 -4.87 21.73 4.66
C VAL A 118 -4.86 22.84 3.61
N TYR A 119 -3.82 23.67 3.61
CA TYR A 119 -3.65 24.79 2.67
C TYR A 119 -2.97 24.32 1.38
N LEU A 120 -1.93 23.49 1.51
CA LEU A 120 -1.14 22.97 0.38
C LEU A 120 -1.93 22.03 -0.52
N PHE A 121 -3.02 21.42 -0.03
CA PHE A 121 -3.83 20.48 -0.81
C PHE A 121 -4.30 21.05 -2.16
N SER A 122 -4.60 22.36 -2.19
CA SER A 122 -5.03 23.08 -3.38
C SER A 122 -4.01 23.04 -4.53
N ILE A 123 -2.72 22.89 -4.23
CA ILE A 123 -1.64 22.81 -5.23
C ILE A 123 -1.83 21.61 -6.15
N ALA A 124 -2.44 20.52 -5.67
CA ALA A 124 -2.70 19.36 -6.52
C ALA A 124 -3.52 19.74 -7.77
N ASN A 125 -4.40 20.74 -7.67
CA ASN A 125 -5.30 21.16 -8.73
C ASN A 125 -4.59 21.82 -9.93
N ILE A 126 -3.33 22.23 -9.80
CA ILE A 126 -2.58 22.78 -10.94
C ILE A 126 -2.16 21.69 -11.95
N PHE A 127 -2.18 20.42 -11.53
CA PHE A 127 -1.74 19.29 -12.32
C PHE A 127 -2.90 18.70 -13.13
N GLY A 128 -3.21 19.28 -14.30
CA GLY A 128 -4.32 18.82 -15.15
C GLY A 128 -4.19 17.36 -15.64
N ASN A 129 -2.98 16.80 -15.67
CA ASN A 129 -2.70 15.42 -16.09
C ASN A 129 -2.57 14.43 -14.92
N LEU A 130 -2.99 14.83 -13.71
CA LEU A 130 -2.85 14.00 -12.53
C LEU A 130 -3.74 12.77 -12.60
N THR A 131 -3.12 11.60 -12.51
CA THR A 131 -3.79 10.28 -12.54
C THR A 131 -3.70 9.54 -11.20
N ALA A 132 -2.79 9.95 -10.32
CA ALA A 132 -2.62 9.41 -8.98
C ALA A 132 -2.39 10.52 -7.95
N LEU A 133 -3.14 10.47 -6.85
CA LEU A 133 -2.98 11.38 -5.71
C LEU A 133 -2.78 10.55 -4.44
N TRP A 134 -1.65 10.76 -3.77
CA TRP A 134 -1.28 10.10 -2.52
C TRP A 134 -1.16 11.12 -1.40
N CYS A 135 -1.70 10.79 -0.23
CA CYS A 135 -1.58 11.59 0.98
C CYS A 135 -1.23 10.64 2.12
N SER A 136 -0.15 10.92 2.84
CA SER A 136 0.28 10.12 3.98
C SER A 136 0.68 11.01 5.15
N ASN A 137 0.14 10.73 6.35
CA ASN A 137 0.41 11.51 7.57
C ASN A 137 0.16 13.02 7.36
N CYS A 138 -1.00 13.35 6.79
CA CYS A 138 -1.39 14.71 6.41
C CYS A 138 -2.78 15.03 6.97
N ILE A 139 -3.05 16.32 7.14
CA ILE A 139 -4.40 16.83 7.37
C ILE A 139 -4.86 17.53 6.09
N VAL A 140 -5.96 17.10 5.48
CA VAL A 140 -6.46 17.67 4.22
C VAL A 140 -7.91 18.13 4.36
N PRO A 141 -8.39 19.10 3.57
CA PRO A 141 -9.77 19.56 3.65
C PRO A 141 -10.75 18.44 3.27
N PHE A 142 -11.75 18.17 4.11
CA PHE A 142 -12.76 17.15 3.86
C PHE A 142 -13.57 17.43 2.59
N THR A 143 -13.91 18.71 2.34
CA THR A 143 -14.53 19.14 1.08
C THR A 143 -13.64 18.96 -0.12
N GLY A 144 -12.33 19.17 0.04
CA GLY A 144 -11.34 18.92 -1.00
C GLY A 144 -11.36 17.47 -1.44
N PHE A 145 -11.43 16.53 -0.48
CA PHE A 145 -11.59 15.10 -0.76
C PHE A 145 -12.94 14.78 -1.41
N ALA A 146 -14.05 15.27 -0.83
CA ALA A 146 -15.40 14.98 -1.32
C ALA A 146 -15.63 15.47 -2.76
N LYS A 147 -14.93 16.51 -3.21
CA LYS A 147 -15.07 17.13 -4.54
C LYS A 147 -13.90 16.85 -5.48
N LEU A 148 -13.10 15.81 -5.24
CA LEU A 148 -11.93 15.49 -6.06
C LEU A 148 -12.23 15.32 -7.56
N GLY A 149 -13.43 14.86 -7.91
CA GLY A 149 -13.84 14.73 -9.31
C GLY A 149 -14.13 16.04 -10.02
N GLU A 150 -14.40 17.13 -9.28
CA GLU A 150 -14.50 18.48 -9.85
C GLU A 150 -13.11 19.02 -10.22
N SER A 151 -12.15 18.92 -9.30
CA SER A 151 -10.84 19.55 -9.45
C SER A 151 -9.79 18.66 -10.14
N LEU A 152 -9.90 17.35 -10.00
CA LEU A 152 -8.95 16.34 -10.49
C LEU A 152 -9.68 15.20 -11.22
N PRO A 153 -10.37 15.49 -12.35
CA PRO A 153 -11.25 14.53 -13.03
C PRO A 153 -10.52 13.33 -13.65
N ASN A 154 -9.21 13.43 -13.87
CA ASN A 154 -8.38 12.40 -14.52
C ASN A 154 -7.82 11.36 -13.55
N LEU A 155 -8.11 11.46 -12.25
CA LEU A 155 -7.62 10.51 -11.26
C LEU A 155 -8.14 9.09 -11.50
N THR A 156 -7.20 8.16 -11.46
CA THR A 156 -7.43 6.71 -11.55
C THR A 156 -7.07 5.98 -10.27
N SER A 157 -6.30 6.63 -9.38
CA SER A 157 -5.85 6.10 -8.11
C SER A 157 -5.82 7.19 -7.03
N ILE A 158 -6.46 6.93 -5.89
CA ILE A 158 -6.37 7.78 -4.70
C ILE A 158 -5.85 6.91 -3.55
N LYS A 159 -4.86 7.42 -2.81
CA LYS A 159 -4.34 6.76 -1.61
C LYS A 159 -4.27 7.73 -0.43
N LEU A 160 -5.00 7.42 0.62
CA LEU A 160 -4.97 8.11 1.91
C LEU A 160 -4.45 7.13 2.96
N TYR A 161 -3.38 7.50 3.65
CA TYR A 161 -2.78 6.69 4.72
C TYR A 161 -2.52 7.54 5.96
N SER A 162 -3.19 7.25 7.07
CA SER A 162 -3.09 8.08 8.29
C SER A 162 -3.37 9.55 7.98
N VAL A 163 -4.49 9.80 7.27
CA VAL A 163 -4.92 11.14 6.86
C VAL A 163 -6.11 11.56 7.70
N SER A 164 -6.03 12.77 8.25
CA SER A 164 -7.16 13.42 8.90
C SER A 164 -7.89 14.33 7.91
N LEU A 165 -9.18 14.10 7.72
CA LEU A 165 -10.04 14.93 6.89
C LEU A 165 -10.63 16.05 7.75
N LEU A 166 -10.16 17.27 7.56
CA LEU A 166 -10.55 18.43 8.35
C LEU A 166 -11.84 19.05 7.85
N LYS A 167 -12.78 19.34 8.76
CA LYS A 167 -14.00 20.08 8.46
C LYS A 167 -14.38 21.04 9.58
N LEU A 168 -15.23 22.02 9.25
CA LEU A 168 -15.88 22.87 10.24
C LEU A 168 -16.96 22.08 11.01
N HIS A 169 -17.26 22.46 12.25
CA HIS A 169 -18.35 21.83 13.02
C HIS A 169 -19.71 21.97 12.33
N THR A 170 -19.93 23.10 11.67
CA THR A 170 -21.15 23.40 10.90
C THR A 170 -21.20 22.70 9.54
N GLN A 171 -20.10 22.08 9.11
CA GLN A 171 -20.00 21.44 7.80
C GLN A 171 -20.45 19.99 7.86
N SER A 172 -21.57 19.73 7.22
CA SER A 172 -22.01 18.39 6.84
C SER A 172 -21.80 18.19 5.34
N ILE A 173 -21.36 16.98 4.96
CA ILE A 173 -21.29 16.56 3.55
C ILE A 173 -22.19 15.35 3.43
N SER A 174 -23.29 15.49 2.69
CA SER A 174 -24.19 14.39 2.39
C SER A 174 -23.63 13.52 1.26
N SER A 175 -24.10 12.28 1.14
CA SER A 175 -23.54 11.32 0.18
C SER A 175 -23.69 11.76 -1.29
N ASP A 176 -24.72 12.54 -1.61
CA ASP A 176 -24.98 13.11 -2.94
C ASP A 176 -24.04 14.27 -3.31
N GLN A 177 -23.34 14.86 -2.34
CA GLN A 177 -22.38 15.94 -2.57
C GLN A 177 -20.99 15.44 -2.94
N TYR A 178 -20.75 14.13 -2.86
CA TYR A 178 -19.50 13.54 -3.29
C TYR A 178 -19.42 13.47 -4.81
N ILE A 179 -18.39 14.10 -5.36
CA ILE A 179 -18.09 14.06 -6.78
C ILE A 179 -16.76 13.35 -6.92
N ILE A 180 -16.82 12.06 -7.21
CA ILE A 180 -15.64 11.19 -7.36
C ILE A 180 -15.20 11.17 -8.83
N PRO A 181 -13.88 11.15 -9.13
CA PRO A 181 -13.38 11.01 -10.49
C PRO A 181 -13.95 9.77 -11.20
N LYS A 182 -14.52 9.96 -12.39
CA LYS A 182 -15.25 8.90 -13.13
C LYS A 182 -14.39 7.68 -13.47
N ASN A 183 -13.08 7.89 -13.66
CA ASN A 183 -12.11 6.85 -14.02
C ASN A 183 -11.37 6.26 -12.80
N LEU A 184 -11.84 6.54 -11.58
CA LEU A 184 -11.21 6.05 -10.36
C LEU A 184 -11.30 4.52 -10.29
N SER A 185 -10.17 3.86 -10.49
CA SER A 185 -10.06 2.40 -10.52
C SER A 185 -9.49 1.81 -9.23
N LYS A 186 -8.78 2.62 -8.44
CA LYS A 186 -8.12 2.18 -7.20
C LYS A 186 -8.36 3.21 -6.09
N LEU A 187 -8.89 2.76 -4.97
CA LEU A 187 -9.09 3.57 -3.77
C LEU A 187 -8.41 2.89 -2.59
N TYR A 188 -7.53 3.61 -1.91
CA TYR A 188 -6.88 3.17 -0.69
C TYR A 188 -7.18 4.19 0.40
N ILE A 189 -7.82 3.76 1.48
CA ILE A 189 -8.13 4.57 2.64
C ILE A 189 -7.74 3.75 3.86
N CYS A 190 -6.66 4.14 4.52
CA CYS A 190 -6.07 3.39 5.60
C CYS A 190 -5.90 4.31 6.80
N ASN A 191 -6.42 3.93 7.96
CA ASN A 191 -6.24 4.66 9.20
C ASN A 191 -6.63 6.14 9.11
N CYS A 192 -7.70 6.45 8.38
CA CYS A 192 -8.16 7.83 8.20
C CYS A 192 -9.23 8.18 9.22
N ASP A 193 -9.29 9.46 9.59
CA ASP A 193 -10.26 10.02 10.52
C ASP A 193 -10.81 11.36 10.00
N ILE A 194 -11.85 11.87 10.66
CA ILE A 194 -12.40 13.21 10.42
C ILE A 194 -12.13 14.04 11.67
N VAL A 195 -11.55 15.22 11.46
CA VAL A 195 -11.27 16.19 12.53
C VAL A 195 -12.15 17.40 12.36
N ASN A 196 -12.89 17.75 13.41
CA ASN A 196 -13.70 18.97 13.45
C ASN A 196 -12.93 20.09 14.14
N THR A 197 -12.98 21.29 13.58
CA THR A 197 -12.40 22.50 14.19
C THR A 197 -13.06 23.76 13.65
N ASP A 198 -13.12 24.82 14.46
CA ASP A 198 -13.52 26.16 14.00
C ASP A 198 -12.31 27.06 13.68
N LEU A 199 -11.08 26.57 13.89
CA LEU A 199 -9.86 27.38 13.78
C LEU A 199 -9.38 27.62 12.34
N ILE A 200 -9.92 26.90 11.35
CA ILE A 200 -9.41 26.91 9.97
C ILE A 200 -9.39 28.29 9.32
N SER A 201 -10.25 29.22 9.77
CA SER A 201 -10.35 30.59 9.26
C SER A 201 -9.16 31.48 9.64
N ASP A 202 -8.42 31.13 10.69
CA ASP A 202 -7.20 31.81 11.10
C ASP A 202 -6.02 30.84 10.94
N PRO A 203 -5.22 30.96 9.87
CA PRO A 203 -4.10 30.06 9.65
C PRO A 203 -3.06 30.03 10.77
N TYR A 204 -2.86 31.15 11.47
CA TYR A 204 -1.92 31.19 12.57
C TYR A 204 -2.45 30.39 13.77
N GLU A 205 -3.69 30.66 14.19
CA GLU A 205 -4.32 29.90 15.28
C GLU A 205 -4.43 28.41 14.92
N TYR A 206 -4.86 28.07 13.71
CA TYR A 206 -4.94 26.66 13.30
C TYR A 206 -3.58 25.96 13.31
N LEU A 207 -2.53 26.58 12.75
CA LEU A 207 -1.20 25.96 12.69
C LEU A 207 -0.55 25.84 14.07
N PHE A 208 -0.67 26.85 14.93
CA PHE A 208 0.11 26.96 16.17
C PHE A 208 -0.67 26.74 17.46
N ASN A 209 -1.99 26.50 17.41
CA ASN A 209 -2.74 26.17 18.61
C ASN A 209 -2.30 24.80 19.17
N ALA A 210 -1.68 24.85 20.35
CA ALA A 210 -1.19 23.69 21.09
C ALA A 210 -2.31 22.93 21.81
N ASP A 211 -3.44 23.58 22.08
CA ASP A 211 -4.60 22.99 22.73
C ASP A 211 -5.34 22.08 21.74
N ARG A 212 -5.08 20.78 21.86
CA ARG A 212 -5.75 19.75 21.04
C ARG A 212 -7.12 19.37 21.57
N SER A 213 -7.54 19.87 22.74
CA SER A 213 -8.87 19.54 23.31
C SER A 213 -10.01 20.05 22.43
N GLN A 214 -9.74 21.04 21.57
CA GLN A 214 -10.69 21.61 20.62
C GLN A 214 -10.88 20.75 19.36
N LEU A 215 -10.06 19.71 19.17
CA LEU A 215 -10.15 18.83 18.01
C LEU A 215 -10.97 17.59 18.36
N ILE A 216 -12.18 17.52 17.81
CA ILE A 216 -13.01 16.31 17.91
C ILE A 216 -12.69 15.42 16.73
N THR A 217 -12.06 14.29 17.01
CA THR A 217 -11.75 13.24 16.04
C THR A 217 -12.85 12.19 16.05
N ILE A 218 -13.37 11.86 14.88
CA ILE A 218 -14.31 10.75 14.66
C ILE A 218 -13.78 9.86 13.54
N ASN A 219 -14.21 8.61 13.52
CA ASN A 219 -13.79 7.67 12.48
C ASN A 219 -14.28 8.10 11.12
N PHE A 220 -13.47 7.83 10.11
CA PHE A 220 -13.89 8.02 8.74
C PHE A 220 -14.83 6.89 8.31
N THR A 221 -16.06 7.26 7.95
CA THR A 221 -17.06 6.37 7.35
C THR A 221 -17.01 6.52 5.82
N LEU A 222 -16.94 5.40 5.09
CA LEU A 222 -17.03 5.40 3.64
C LEU A 222 -18.36 6.01 3.19
N PRO A 223 -18.36 6.95 2.22
CA PRO A 223 -19.59 7.59 1.78
C PRO A 223 -20.42 6.64 0.92
N LYS A 224 -21.74 6.74 0.97
CA LYS A 224 -22.66 5.90 0.19
C LYS A 224 -22.72 6.36 -1.28
N VAL A 225 -21.67 6.07 -2.04
CA VAL A 225 -21.48 6.52 -3.42
C VAL A 225 -21.13 5.36 -4.36
N SER A 226 -21.64 5.43 -5.60
CA SER A 226 -21.25 4.50 -6.65
C SER A 226 -20.05 5.03 -7.43
N ILE A 227 -19.05 4.18 -7.63
CA ILE A 227 -17.83 4.41 -8.40
C ILE A 227 -17.71 3.26 -9.40
N PRO A 228 -18.43 3.31 -10.54
CA PRO A 228 -18.55 2.16 -11.44
C PRO A 228 -17.22 1.61 -11.98
N ALA A 229 -16.19 2.46 -12.09
CA ALA A 229 -14.86 2.08 -12.56
C ALA A 229 -13.98 1.41 -11.49
N LEU A 230 -14.42 1.38 -10.22
CA LEU A 230 -13.61 0.91 -9.10
C LEU A 230 -13.33 -0.59 -9.22
N LYS A 231 -12.04 -0.94 -9.29
CA LYS A 231 -11.56 -2.33 -9.37
C LYS A 231 -10.88 -2.81 -8.11
N LYS A 232 -10.29 -1.89 -7.34
CA LYS A 232 -9.58 -2.21 -6.12
C LYS A 232 -9.93 -1.25 -4.99
N LEU A 233 -10.30 -1.82 -3.85
CA LEU A 233 -10.50 -1.12 -2.60
C LEU A 233 -9.51 -1.66 -1.56
N VAL A 234 -8.82 -0.75 -0.88
CA VAL A 234 -8.11 -1.03 0.37
C VAL A 234 -8.73 -0.13 1.42
N PHE A 235 -9.31 -0.73 2.46
CA PHE A 235 -10.03 -0.01 3.49
C PHE A 235 -9.86 -0.66 4.87
N TYR A 236 -9.26 0.07 5.81
CA TYR A 236 -9.20 -0.34 7.21
C TYR A 236 -8.98 0.88 8.10
N THR A 237 -9.51 0.82 9.33
CA THR A 237 -9.59 1.93 10.29
C THR A 237 -9.16 1.45 11.67
N TYR A 238 -8.69 2.36 12.53
CA TYR A 238 -8.22 1.98 13.87
C TYR A 238 -9.30 1.42 14.81
N PHE A 239 -10.57 1.61 14.48
CA PHE A 239 -11.69 1.34 15.36
C PHE A 239 -12.74 0.47 14.63
N ASP A 240 -13.31 -0.47 15.37
CA ASP A 240 -14.22 -1.54 14.92
C ASP A 240 -15.69 -1.08 14.74
N GLU A 241 -15.92 0.21 14.46
CA GLU A 241 -17.28 0.78 14.42
C GLU A 241 -17.75 1.10 12.98
N GLU A 242 -19.07 1.22 12.81
CA GLU A 242 -19.84 1.46 11.57
C GLU A 242 -19.09 2.26 10.49
N SER A 243 -18.32 1.53 9.67
CA SER A 243 -17.37 2.13 8.73
C SER A 243 -17.99 2.46 7.37
N GLY A 244 -19.29 2.20 7.18
CA GLY A 244 -20.02 2.39 5.92
C GLY A 244 -19.56 1.44 4.81
N LEU A 245 -18.73 0.45 5.13
CA LEU A 245 -18.16 -0.48 4.16
C LEU A 245 -19.22 -1.32 3.46
N GLU A 246 -20.24 -1.79 4.19
CA GLU A 246 -21.30 -2.61 3.59
C GLU A 246 -22.06 -1.84 2.52
N GLU A 247 -22.57 -0.65 2.85
CA GLU A 247 -23.33 0.20 1.92
C GLU A 247 -22.47 0.65 0.74
N PHE A 248 -21.17 0.88 0.98
CA PHE A 248 -20.23 1.20 -0.10
C PHE A 248 -20.06 0.02 -1.05
N LEU A 249 -19.89 -1.20 -0.54
CA LEU A 249 -19.71 -2.39 -1.36
C LEU A 249 -20.97 -2.74 -2.16
N GLU A 250 -22.17 -2.52 -1.62
CA GLU A 250 -23.44 -2.69 -2.33
C GLU A 250 -23.53 -1.83 -3.59
N LEU A 251 -23.02 -0.61 -3.54
CA LEU A 251 -23.02 0.34 -4.66
C LEU A 251 -21.87 0.11 -5.66
N ASN A 252 -20.93 -0.77 -5.33
CA ASN A 252 -19.71 -1.03 -6.11
C ASN A 252 -19.50 -2.54 -6.39
N PRO A 253 -20.47 -3.23 -7.01
CA PRO A 253 -20.46 -4.70 -7.12
C PRO A 253 -19.38 -5.26 -8.06
N TYR A 254 -18.77 -4.44 -8.92
CA TYR A 254 -17.76 -4.85 -9.91
C TYR A 254 -16.32 -4.87 -9.38
N LEU A 255 -16.15 -4.75 -8.06
CA LEU A 255 -14.86 -4.78 -7.39
C LEU A 255 -14.15 -6.13 -7.62
N GLU A 256 -12.87 -6.08 -8.00
CA GLU A 256 -12.08 -7.28 -8.29
C GLU A 256 -11.08 -7.61 -7.18
N THR A 257 -10.65 -6.61 -6.41
CA THR A 257 -9.74 -6.76 -5.27
C THR A 257 -10.25 -5.98 -4.06
N LEU A 258 -10.34 -6.67 -2.93
CA LEU A 258 -10.72 -6.10 -1.64
C LEU A 258 -9.61 -6.39 -0.63
N TYR A 259 -9.17 -5.36 0.08
CA TYR A 259 -8.23 -5.46 1.18
C TYR A 259 -8.79 -4.75 2.39
N ILE A 260 -9.12 -5.49 3.44
CA ILE A 260 -9.80 -4.98 4.63
C ILE A 260 -9.25 -5.55 5.93
N GLU A 261 -9.60 -4.91 7.04
CA GLU A 261 -9.70 -5.60 8.33
C GLU A 261 -11.04 -6.35 8.37
N PHE A 262 -11.02 -7.59 8.86
CA PHE A 262 -12.10 -8.52 8.58
C PHE A 262 -12.98 -8.78 9.79
N GLU A 263 -14.30 -8.61 9.60
CA GLU A 263 -15.32 -8.88 10.62
C GLU A 263 -16.43 -9.84 10.14
N ASN A 264 -16.89 -9.76 8.88
CA ASN A 264 -18.09 -10.49 8.43
C ASN A 264 -18.01 -11.08 6.99
N ILE A 265 -18.24 -12.40 6.86
CA ILE A 265 -18.16 -13.13 5.57
C ILE A 265 -19.33 -12.77 4.65
N GLU A 266 -20.49 -12.40 5.24
CA GLU A 266 -21.71 -12.09 4.50
C GLU A 266 -21.52 -10.96 3.48
N LEU A 267 -20.64 -10.01 3.79
CA LEU A 267 -20.27 -8.90 2.92
C LEU A 267 -19.80 -9.37 1.53
N PHE A 268 -19.10 -10.50 1.47
CA PHE A 268 -18.52 -11.00 0.23
C PHE A 268 -19.51 -11.68 -0.69
N LYS A 269 -20.65 -12.14 -0.16
CA LYS A 269 -21.68 -12.82 -0.94
C LYS A 269 -22.26 -11.91 -2.04
N LYS A 270 -22.28 -10.61 -1.77
CA LYS A 270 -22.76 -9.58 -2.69
C LYS A 270 -21.74 -9.28 -3.81
N LEU A 271 -20.47 -9.63 -3.63
CA LEU A 271 -19.36 -9.27 -4.53
C LEU A 271 -19.00 -10.38 -5.54
N LYS A 272 -19.89 -10.58 -6.52
CA LYS A 272 -19.76 -11.65 -7.53
C LYS A 272 -18.49 -11.55 -8.40
N PHE A 273 -17.86 -10.38 -8.49
CA PHE A 273 -16.66 -10.15 -9.31
C PHE A 273 -15.35 -10.16 -8.50
N LEU A 274 -15.43 -10.35 -7.18
CA LEU A 274 -14.26 -10.32 -6.30
C LEU A 274 -13.35 -11.52 -6.57
N LYS A 275 -12.15 -11.27 -7.13
CA LYS A 275 -11.15 -12.30 -7.46
C LYS A 275 -10.10 -12.45 -6.38
N SER A 276 -9.77 -11.35 -5.68
CA SER A 276 -8.71 -11.29 -4.70
C SER A 276 -9.19 -10.69 -3.39
N LEU A 277 -9.07 -11.44 -2.32
CA LEU A 277 -9.35 -10.99 -0.95
C LEU A 277 -8.05 -10.94 -0.15
N ILE A 278 -7.80 -9.79 0.48
CA ILE A 278 -6.68 -9.58 1.39
C ILE A 278 -7.26 -9.16 2.74
N ILE A 279 -6.86 -9.83 3.80
CA ILE A 279 -7.26 -9.52 5.17
C ILE A 279 -6.02 -9.01 5.90
N GLU A 280 -6.09 -7.83 6.50
CA GLU A 280 -5.01 -7.30 7.34
C GLU A 280 -4.96 -8.06 8.65
N ASN A 281 -6.04 -7.93 9.42
CA ASN A 281 -6.24 -8.57 10.72
C ASN A 281 -7.58 -9.30 10.73
N VAL A 282 -7.62 -10.44 11.42
CA VAL A 282 -8.87 -11.13 11.75
C VAL A 282 -9.35 -10.58 13.10
N ILE A 283 -10.46 -9.85 13.10
CA ILE A 283 -11.01 -9.21 14.31
C ILE A 283 -12.35 -9.88 14.64
N GLY A 284 -12.53 -10.31 15.90
CA GLY A 284 -13.84 -10.53 16.50
C GLY A 284 -14.82 -11.52 15.83
N SER A 285 -14.37 -12.49 15.04
CA SER A 285 -15.31 -13.31 14.25
C SER A 285 -16.20 -14.22 15.10
N THR A 286 -17.52 -14.00 14.99
CA THR A 286 -18.52 -14.99 15.39
C THR A 286 -18.59 -16.09 14.33
N SER A 287 -18.67 -17.35 14.77
CA SER A 287 -18.64 -18.49 13.85
C SER A 287 -19.83 -18.46 12.90
N THR A 288 -19.56 -18.27 11.61
CA THR A 288 -20.58 -18.40 10.57
C THR A 288 -20.91 -19.87 10.32
N ASP A 289 -22.20 -20.19 10.26
CA ASP A 289 -22.67 -21.49 9.75
C ASP A 289 -22.22 -21.69 8.30
N GLN A 290 -21.64 -22.86 8.02
CA GLN A 290 -20.73 -23.16 6.90
C GLN A 290 -21.38 -23.26 5.50
N THR A 291 -22.53 -22.64 5.24
CA THR A 291 -23.34 -23.01 4.06
C THR A 291 -23.02 -22.24 2.79
N THR A 292 -22.31 -21.10 2.84
CA THR A 292 -22.19 -20.25 1.66
C THR A 292 -20.86 -20.36 0.93
N THR A 293 -20.94 -20.61 -0.37
CA THR A 293 -19.80 -20.71 -1.28
C THR A 293 -19.46 -19.35 -1.90
N LEU A 294 -18.19 -18.95 -1.83
CA LEU A 294 -17.60 -17.74 -2.41
C LEU A 294 -16.77 -18.11 -3.64
N GLY A 295 -17.45 -18.54 -4.71
CA GLY A 295 -16.80 -19.14 -5.89
C GLY A 295 -15.98 -18.16 -6.77
N SER A 296 -16.15 -16.85 -6.63
CA SER A 296 -15.44 -15.85 -7.45
C SER A 296 -13.97 -15.64 -7.02
N ILE A 297 -13.66 -15.90 -5.76
CA ILE A 297 -12.36 -15.60 -5.17
C ILE A 297 -11.36 -16.71 -5.52
N ILE A 298 -10.27 -16.32 -6.17
CA ILE A 298 -9.17 -17.19 -6.59
C ILE A 298 -7.88 -16.94 -5.81
N ASN A 299 -7.75 -15.78 -5.17
CA ASN A 299 -6.59 -15.39 -4.36
C ASN A 299 -7.05 -14.97 -2.96
N LEU A 300 -6.46 -15.58 -1.93
CA LEU A 300 -6.64 -15.20 -0.53
C LEU A 300 -5.28 -14.90 0.08
N LYS A 301 -5.17 -13.76 0.76
CA LYS A 301 -4.03 -13.42 1.60
C LYS A 301 -4.52 -12.95 2.97
N ILE A 302 -3.92 -13.46 4.04
CA ILE A 302 -4.17 -12.98 5.40
C ILE A 302 -2.83 -12.58 6.00
N ASN A 303 -2.69 -11.29 6.33
CA ASN A 303 -1.43 -10.67 6.75
C ASN A 303 -1.08 -10.91 8.21
N ARG A 304 -2.04 -11.32 9.03
CA ARG A 304 -1.79 -11.75 10.42
C ARG A 304 -2.79 -12.84 10.78
N VAL A 305 -2.26 -14.02 11.11
CA VAL A 305 -3.05 -15.17 11.55
C VAL A 305 -2.46 -15.67 12.86
N GLY A 306 -3.21 -15.48 13.95
CA GLY A 306 -2.92 -16.10 15.23
C GLY A 306 -3.63 -17.45 15.39
N GLU A 307 -3.22 -18.24 16.38
CA GLU A 307 -3.87 -19.53 16.70
C GLU A 307 -5.37 -19.38 16.99
N ARG A 308 -5.77 -18.25 17.61
CA ARG A 308 -7.17 -17.90 17.88
C ARG A 308 -8.02 -17.77 16.61
N ASP A 309 -7.39 -17.48 15.47
CA ASP A 309 -8.06 -17.22 14.19
C ASP A 309 -8.23 -18.51 13.35
N PHE A 310 -7.59 -19.62 13.74
CA PHE A 310 -7.53 -20.84 12.93
C PHE A 310 -8.89 -21.40 12.54
N LYS A 311 -9.85 -21.41 13.48
CA LYS A 311 -11.21 -21.91 13.22
C LYS A 311 -11.89 -21.06 12.15
N PHE A 312 -11.79 -19.75 12.28
CA PHE A 312 -12.36 -18.80 11.34
C PHE A 312 -11.69 -18.93 9.96
N VAL A 313 -10.35 -18.85 9.90
CA VAL A 313 -9.61 -18.92 8.64
C VAL A 313 -9.85 -20.23 7.91
N LYS A 314 -9.95 -21.35 8.65
CA LYS A 314 -10.32 -22.64 8.08
C LYS A 314 -11.70 -22.60 7.42
N ASN A 315 -12.70 -22.08 8.13
CA ASN A 315 -14.07 -21.94 7.57
C ASN A 315 -14.08 -21.04 6.34
N LEU A 316 -13.38 -19.90 6.38
CA LEU A 316 -13.24 -19.01 5.24
C LEU A 316 -12.61 -19.73 4.05
N CYS A 317 -11.52 -20.48 4.25
CA CYS A 317 -10.89 -21.24 3.17
C CYS A 317 -11.85 -22.27 2.57
N LEU A 318 -12.61 -22.99 3.39
CA LEU A 318 -13.58 -23.98 2.91
C LEU A 318 -14.72 -23.36 2.10
N ALA A 319 -15.05 -22.09 2.34
CA ALA A 319 -16.00 -21.34 1.53
C ALA A 319 -15.46 -20.98 0.13
N LEU A 320 -14.17 -21.18 -0.17
CA LEU A 320 -13.49 -20.69 -1.38
C LEU A 320 -13.05 -21.88 -2.28
N PRO A 321 -13.96 -22.61 -2.94
CA PRO A 321 -13.62 -23.84 -3.67
C PRO A 321 -12.72 -23.63 -4.90
N ASN A 322 -12.67 -22.41 -5.43
CA ASN A 322 -11.88 -22.03 -6.60
C ASN A 322 -10.54 -21.39 -6.25
N LEU A 323 -10.11 -21.48 -4.98
CA LEU A 323 -8.87 -20.87 -4.52
C LEU A 323 -7.64 -21.48 -5.21
N ARG A 324 -6.81 -20.63 -5.82
CA ARG A 324 -5.58 -21.02 -6.55
C ARG A 324 -4.31 -20.48 -5.91
N TYR A 325 -4.43 -19.40 -5.13
CA TYR A 325 -3.35 -18.78 -4.38
C TYR A 325 -3.78 -18.54 -2.94
N LEU A 326 -2.96 -19.01 -2.01
CA LEU A 326 -3.14 -18.81 -0.57
C LEU A 326 -1.87 -18.25 0.04
N SER A 327 -1.99 -17.17 0.81
CA SER A 327 -0.89 -16.59 1.58
C SER A 327 -1.29 -16.40 3.02
N PHE A 328 -0.50 -16.92 3.94
CA PHE A 328 -0.63 -16.66 5.37
C PHE A 328 0.63 -16.04 5.93
N ASP A 329 0.42 -15.12 6.86
CA ASP A 329 1.45 -14.65 7.77
C ASP A 329 1.18 -15.20 9.17
N LEU A 330 2.15 -15.96 9.68
CA LEU A 330 2.09 -16.77 10.89
C LEU A 330 3.27 -16.35 11.80
N GLU A 331 3.59 -15.05 11.82
CA GLU A 331 4.70 -14.47 12.58
C GLU A 331 4.59 -14.68 14.10
N ASP A 332 3.37 -14.80 14.65
CA ASP A 332 3.12 -14.94 16.08
C ASP A 332 2.93 -16.40 16.55
N ILE A 333 3.35 -17.39 15.74
CA ILE A 333 3.15 -18.81 16.03
C ILE A 333 4.44 -19.48 16.53
N PHE A 334 4.37 -20.12 17.70
CA PHE A 334 5.53 -20.76 18.34
C PHE A 334 5.82 -22.18 17.85
N ASN A 335 4.78 -22.97 17.52
CA ASN A 335 4.96 -24.35 17.06
C ASN A 335 4.40 -24.49 15.65
N PHE A 336 5.28 -24.33 14.67
CA PHE A 336 4.86 -24.25 13.29
C PHE A 336 4.51 -25.62 12.72
N GLN A 337 5.21 -26.69 13.09
CA GLN A 337 4.86 -28.03 12.65
C GLN A 337 3.47 -28.43 13.17
N HIS A 338 3.14 -28.10 14.41
CA HIS A 338 1.79 -28.29 14.94
C HIS A 338 0.75 -27.53 14.10
N SER A 339 1.07 -26.30 13.70
CA SER A 339 0.20 -25.48 12.84
C SER A 339 0.08 -26.05 11.43
N ILE A 340 1.15 -26.61 10.85
CA ILE A 340 1.09 -27.36 9.59
C ILE A 340 0.11 -28.53 9.75
N ASP A 341 0.24 -29.29 10.82
CA ASP A 341 -0.48 -30.54 11.01
C ASP A 341 -1.97 -30.34 11.31
N LYS A 342 -2.28 -29.37 12.18
CA LYS A 342 -3.64 -29.17 12.70
C LYS A 342 -4.43 -28.12 11.94
N PHE A 343 -3.76 -27.19 11.25
CA PHE A 343 -4.42 -26.06 10.60
C PHE A 343 -4.19 -26.03 9.09
N ILE A 344 -2.94 -25.96 8.62
CA ILE A 344 -2.63 -25.79 7.19
C ILE A 344 -3.00 -27.05 6.39
N SER A 345 -2.50 -28.22 6.77
CA SER A 345 -2.72 -29.47 6.03
C SER A 345 -4.21 -29.80 5.86
N PRO A 346 -5.08 -29.65 6.88
CA PRO A 346 -6.53 -29.80 6.69
C PRO A 346 -7.15 -28.81 5.70
N ILE A 347 -6.63 -27.58 5.60
CA ILE A 347 -7.09 -26.61 4.60
C ILE A 347 -6.66 -27.07 3.19
N LEU A 348 -5.38 -27.42 3.02
CA LEU A 348 -4.83 -27.82 1.72
C LEU A 348 -5.51 -29.08 1.15
N SER A 349 -5.89 -30.02 2.02
CA SER A 349 -6.57 -31.25 1.56
C SER A 349 -7.94 -30.97 0.94
N ASN A 350 -8.62 -29.91 1.39
CA ASN A 350 -9.96 -29.50 0.95
C ASN A 350 -9.98 -28.45 -0.17
N LEU A 351 -8.82 -28.00 -0.65
CA LEU A 351 -8.71 -26.99 -1.71
C LEU A 351 -8.11 -27.60 -2.99
N PRO A 352 -8.93 -28.27 -3.83
CA PRO A 352 -8.42 -29.04 -4.97
C PRO A 352 -7.76 -28.19 -6.07
N GLN A 353 -8.10 -26.90 -6.15
CA GLN A 353 -7.52 -25.98 -7.14
C GLN A 353 -6.29 -25.22 -6.66
N LEU A 354 -5.91 -25.37 -5.38
CA LEU A 354 -4.83 -24.60 -4.79
C LEU A 354 -3.48 -25.09 -5.30
N LYS A 355 -2.77 -24.20 -6.01
CA LYS A 355 -1.47 -24.50 -6.63
C LYS A 355 -0.32 -23.69 -6.06
N ASN A 356 -0.63 -22.53 -5.49
CA ASN A 356 0.38 -21.58 -5.00
C ASN A 356 0.15 -21.33 -3.51
N LEU A 357 1.17 -21.61 -2.70
CA LEU A 357 1.15 -21.39 -1.27
C LEU A 357 2.29 -20.45 -0.88
N LYS A 358 1.97 -19.43 -0.09
CA LYS A 358 2.95 -18.56 0.55
C LYS A 358 2.76 -18.59 2.06
N LEU A 359 3.84 -18.82 2.79
CA LEU A 359 3.84 -18.83 4.25
C LEU A 359 4.94 -17.89 4.73
N ASN A 360 4.59 -16.91 5.55
CA ASN A 360 5.54 -16.16 6.37
C ASN A 360 5.48 -16.71 7.79
N ILE A 361 6.61 -17.10 8.35
CA ILE A 361 6.70 -17.87 9.58
C ILE A 361 7.61 -17.14 10.55
N GLY A 362 7.13 -16.95 11.76
CA GLY A 362 7.86 -16.29 12.83
C GLY A 362 8.91 -17.14 13.53
N ASN A 363 9.32 -16.64 14.68
CA ASN A 363 10.45 -17.09 15.52
C ASN A 363 10.38 -18.57 15.94
N ASN A 364 10.95 -19.46 15.14
CA ASN A 364 11.38 -20.77 15.63
C ASN A 364 12.73 -21.17 15.04
N GLU A 365 13.81 -20.84 15.73
CA GLU A 365 15.18 -21.09 15.24
C GLU A 365 15.52 -22.58 15.16
N ASP A 366 14.81 -23.43 15.91
CA ASP A 366 15.20 -24.84 16.13
C ASP A 366 14.27 -25.89 15.51
N GLU A 367 13.16 -25.49 14.91
CA GLU A 367 12.16 -26.44 14.40
C GLU A 367 12.51 -26.97 13.00
N SER A 368 12.41 -28.29 12.84
CA SER A 368 12.42 -28.95 11.53
C SER A 368 11.00 -29.02 10.99
N LEU A 369 10.80 -28.55 9.75
CA LEU A 369 9.49 -28.57 9.09
C LEU A 369 9.37 -29.75 8.14
N ASP A 370 8.43 -30.63 8.43
CA ASP A 370 7.93 -31.61 7.47
C ASP A 370 6.80 -31.00 6.64
N ILE A 371 7.15 -30.65 5.40
CA ILE A 371 6.20 -30.13 4.41
C ILE A 371 5.70 -31.19 3.43
N SER A 372 5.93 -32.49 3.68
CA SER A 372 5.46 -33.60 2.83
C SER A 372 3.95 -33.55 2.55
N LYS A 373 3.18 -32.94 3.46
CA LYS A 373 1.74 -32.71 3.34
C LYS A 373 1.35 -31.71 2.25
N PHE A 374 2.31 -31.01 1.63
CA PHE A 374 2.08 -30.03 0.56
C PHE A 374 2.14 -30.65 -0.85
N SER A 375 1.86 -31.95 -0.97
CA SER A 375 2.02 -32.73 -2.20
C SER A 375 1.22 -32.22 -3.40
N LYS A 376 0.14 -31.44 -3.22
CA LYS A 376 -0.66 -30.82 -4.29
C LYS A 376 -0.13 -29.45 -4.77
N ILE A 377 0.79 -28.84 -4.03
CA ILE A 377 1.28 -27.48 -4.31
C ILE A 377 2.30 -27.50 -5.44
N GLU A 378 2.13 -26.62 -6.42
CA GLU A 378 3.05 -26.45 -7.55
C GLU A 378 4.10 -25.36 -7.30
N SER A 379 3.77 -24.35 -6.50
CA SER A 379 4.67 -23.24 -6.16
C SER A 379 4.58 -22.91 -4.67
N LEU A 380 5.73 -22.94 -3.99
CA LEU A 380 5.83 -22.66 -2.55
C LEU A 380 6.79 -21.49 -2.31
N ASP A 381 6.31 -20.45 -1.62
CA ASP A 381 7.12 -19.32 -1.12
C ASP A 381 7.13 -19.35 0.42
N LEU A 382 8.26 -19.72 1.00
CA LEU A 382 8.46 -19.76 2.45
C LEU A 382 9.33 -18.59 2.87
N ARG A 383 8.85 -17.80 3.82
CA ARG A 383 9.63 -16.78 4.51
C ARG A 383 9.76 -17.13 5.99
N THR A 384 10.96 -17.03 6.54
CA THR A 384 11.21 -17.38 7.94
C THR A 384 12.41 -16.63 8.54
N CYS A 385 12.51 -16.61 9.87
CA CYS A 385 13.69 -16.20 10.60
C CYS A 385 14.68 -17.35 10.88
N SER A 386 14.42 -18.59 10.45
CA SER A 386 15.34 -19.73 10.69
C SER A 386 15.96 -20.26 9.41
N THR A 387 17.22 -20.71 9.49
CA THR A 387 17.88 -21.45 8.41
C THR A 387 17.78 -22.97 8.57
N LYS A 388 17.43 -23.47 9.76
CA LYS A 388 17.33 -24.92 10.05
C LYS A 388 16.11 -25.58 9.39
N ILE A 389 15.12 -24.78 9.03
CA ILE A 389 13.89 -25.20 8.32
C ILE A 389 14.18 -25.83 6.94
N LEU A 390 15.38 -25.67 6.40
CA LEU A 390 15.77 -26.19 5.08
C LEU A 390 15.98 -27.72 5.02
N ASN A 391 15.69 -28.48 6.07
CA ASN A 391 15.69 -29.94 6.04
C ASN A 391 14.47 -30.53 5.31
N ILE A 392 14.15 -29.98 4.13
CA ILE A 392 13.01 -30.33 3.30
C ILE A 392 13.39 -31.51 2.40
N ASN A 393 12.58 -32.57 2.39
CA ASN A 393 12.70 -33.62 1.40
C ASN A 393 11.86 -33.31 0.14
N PHE A 394 12.52 -32.86 -0.93
CA PHE A 394 11.88 -32.52 -2.20
C PHE A 394 11.33 -33.74 -2.97
N GLU A 395 11.76 -34.96 -2.66
CA GLU A 395 11.26 -36.17 -3.33
C GLU A 395 9.78 -36.43 -3.05
N ASN A 396 9.34 -36.09 -1.83
CA ASN A 396 7.94 -36.23 -1.42
C ASN A 396 7.02 -35.16 -2.05
N LEU A 397 7.60 -34.13 -2.68
CA LEU A 397 6.88 -32.98 -3.24
C LEU A 397 6.73 -33.13 -4.76
N ILE A 398 6.06 -34.21 -5.18
CA ILE A 398 6.00 -34.63 -6.59
C ILE A 398 5.49 -33.55 -7.55
N ASN A 399 4.53 -32.73 -7.12
CA ASN A 399 3.92 -31.67 -7.93
C ASN A 399 4.65 -30.32 -7.83
N LEU A 400 5.56 -30.16 -6.88
CA LEU A 400 6.25 -28.89 -6.67
C LEU A 400 7.20 -28.62 -7.85
N LYS A 401 7.04 -27.46 -8.49
CA LYS A 401 7.81 -27.00 -9.64
C LYS A 401 8.69 -25.81 -9.30
N LYS A 402 8.22 -24.97 -8.36
CA LYS A 402 8.89 -23.73 -7.95
C LYS A 402 8.98 -23.68 -6.43
N PHE A 403 10.17 -23.35 -5.95
CA PHE A 403 10.43 -23.16 -4.54
C PHE A 403 11.14 -21.81 -4.35
N LYS A 404 10.63 -21.00 -3.44
CA LYS A 404 11.28 -19.77 -3.00
C LYS A 404 11.40 -19.83 -1.50
N PHE A 405 12.61 -19.61 -1.00
CA PHE A 405 12.89 -19.54 0.41
C PHE A 405 13.57 -18.21 0.71
N ILE A 406 12.97 -17.43 1.60
CA ILE A 406 13.49 -16.15 2.07
C ILE A 406 13.77 -16.29 3.55
N TYR A 407 14.99 -16.00 3.98
CA TYR A 407 15.34 -16.01 5.40
C TYR A 407 15.79 -14.63 5.86
N ASN A 408 15.27 -14.16 6.99
CA ASN A 408 15.49 -12.79 7.48
C ASN A 408 16.73 -12.66 8.39
N THR A 409 17.54 -13.71 8.58
CA THR A 409 18.72 -13.64 9.45
C THR A 409 19.88 -12.87 8.80
N THR A 410 20.78 -12.37 9.64
CA THR A 410 22.08 -11.81 9.20
C THR A 410 23.04 -12.90 8.72
N ASN A 411 22.86 -14.12 9.19
CA ASN A 411 23.72 -15.25 8.86
C ASN A 411 23.52 -15.69 7.40
N SER A 412 24.61 -15.91 6.67
CA SER A 412 24.54 -16.54 5.35
C SER A 412 24.05 -18.00 5.47
N ILE A 413 23.36 -18.52 4.44
CA ILE A 413 23.06 -19.96 4.36
C ILE A 413 24.37 -20.74 4.52
N ASN A 414 24.37 -21.70 5.45
CA ASN A 414 25.52 -22.56 5.67
C ASN A 414 25.84 -23.38 4.40
N GLN A 415 27.12 -23.70 4.20
CA GLN A 415 27.53 -24.42 2.99
C GLN A 415 26.91 -25.82 2.92
N GLU A 416 26.69 -26.46 4.07
CA GLU A 416 26.04 -27.77 4.19
C GLU A 416 24.66 -27.79 3.52
N THR A 417 23.80 -26.80 3.81
CA THR A 417 22.48 -26.73 3.20
C THR A 417 22.54 -26.50 1.69
N LYS A 418 23.50 -25.67 1.23
CA LYS A 418 23.70 -25.48 -0.22
C LYS A 418 24.08 -26.78 -0.90
N ASN A 419 25.04 -27.52 -0.32
CA ASN A 419 25.49 -28.80 -0.85
C ASN A 419 24.33 -29.80 -0.91
N LYS A 420 23.57 -29.94 0.18
CA LYS A 420 22.37 -30.80 0.23
C LYS A 420 21.34 -30.45 -0.84
N LEU A 421 21.07 -29.17 -1.06
CA LEU A 421 20.12 -28.75 -2.11
C LEU A 421 20.63 -29.07 -3.53
N ILE A 422 21.93 -29.00 -3.77
CA ILE A 422 22.54 -29.29 -5.07
C ILE A 422 22.52 -30.80 -5.39
N GLU A 423 22.41 -31.67 -4.38
CA GLU A 423 22.30 -33.13 -4.58
C GLU A 423 20.99 -33.56 -5.26
N TYR A 424 19.94 -32.73 -5.22
CA TYR A 424 18.69 -33.00 -5.93
C TYR A 424 18.85 -32.80 -7.44
N SER A 425 19.21 -33.88 -8.14
CA SER A 425 19.52 -33.88 -9.59
C SER A 425 18.39 -33.37 -10.49
N ASN A 426 17.13 -33.49 -10.05
CA ASN A 426 15.95 -32.99 -10.76
C ASN A 426 15.60 -31.53 -10.42
N TRP A 427 16.44 -30.82 -9.67
CA TRP A 427 16.24 -29.42 -9.29
C TRP A 427 17.44 -28.56 -9.64
N LYS A 428 17.17 -27.30 -9.98
CA LYS A 428 18.18 -26.25 -10.16
C LYS A 428 17.96 -25.15 -9.15
N PHE A 429 18.97 -24.91 -8.31
CA PHE A 429 18.93 -23.87 -7.29
C PHE A 429 19.79 -22.66 -7.67
N LYS A 430 19.28 -21.46 -7.36
CA LYS A 430 20.01 -20.20 -7.41
C LYS A 430 20.05 -19.61 -6.00
N PHE A 431 21.25 -19.30 -5.55
CA PHE A 431 21.49 -18.71 -4.23
C PHE A 431 21.80 -17.24 -4.41
N SER A 432 21.14 -16.41 -3.61
CA SER A 432 21.38 -14.98 -3.53
C SER A 432 21.35 -14.55 -2.07
N TYR A 433 21.72 -13.31 -1.78
CA TYR A 433 21.64 -12.79 -0.42
C TYR A 433 20.21 -12.94 0.12
N ARG A 434 20.04 -13.73 1.20
CA ARG A 434 18.76 -14.00 1.87
C ARG A 434 17.70 -14.76 1.08
N THR A 435 18.00 -15.24 -0.12
CA THR A 435 17.00 -15.92 -0.96
C THR A 435 17.58 -17.14 -1.68
N ILE A 436 16.85 -18.25 -1.62
CA ILE A 436 17.05 -19.44 -2.44
C ILE A 436 15.88 -19.56 -3.41
N LEU A 437 16.18 -19.74 -4.70
CA LEU A 437 15.20 -20.03 -5.74
C LEU A 437 15.48 -21.40 -6.32
N GLY A 438 14.52 -22.32 -6.21
CA GLY A 438 14.56 -23.67 -6.78
C GLY A 438 13.56 -23.82 -7.93
N TYR A 439 14.00 -24.46 -9.00
CA TYR A 439 13.16 -24.82 -10.14
C TYR A 439 13.36 -26.29 -10.48
N LYS A 440 12.27 -27.05 -10.58
CA LYS A 440 12.31 -28.44 -11.03
C LYS A 440 12.65 -28.50 -12.51
N ILE A 441 13.59 -29.35 -12.89
CA ILE A 441 13.96 -29.60 -14.29
C ILE A 441 12.91 -30.54 -14.87
N LEU A 442 12.20 -30.09 -15.90
CA LEU A 442 11.29 -30.93 -16.67
C LEU A 442 12.15 -31.73 -17.65
N ASN A 443 12.28 -33.03 -17.40
CA ASN A 443 12.88 -33.97 -18.35
C ASN A 443 11.90 -34.29 -19.48
#